data_AF-A0A2X2JYD2-F1
#
_entry.id   AF-A0A2X2JYD2-F1
#
_cell.length_a   1.000
_cell.length_b   1.000
_cell.length_c   1.000
_cell.angle_alpha   90.00
_cell.angle_beta   90.00
_cell.angle_gamma   90.00
#
_symmetry.space_group_name_H-M   'P 1'
#
loop_
_entity.id
_entity.type
_entity.pdbx_description
1 polymer ?
#
loop_
_entity_poly.entity_id
_entity_poly.type
_entity_poly.pdbx_seq_one_letter_code
_entity_poly.pdbx_strand_id
1 'polypeptide(L)'
;MNYFKKQLYILCLLGVLGQAKQSYSQQLPLFNKESNSLSGDWLIGTSHAKAGLFKTKEGHLVFSNGLVSRTFTTFPNVASIGLDELTGNTAFLRSIRSEASVTIDGFTFDVGGLEGQKVHNYLLKEWIPS
;
A
#
# COMPACT_ATOMS: atom_id res chain seq x y z
N MET A 1 -5.50 -24.70 -48.83
CA MET A 1 -6.47 -24.06 -47.92
C MET A 1 -6.50 -24.66 -46.48
N ASN A 2 -5.44 -25.34 -46.02
CA ASN A 2 -5.39 -25.93 -44.66
C ASN A 2 -4.30 -25.32 -43.75
N TYR A 3 -3.36 -24.54 -44.32
CA TYR A 3 -2.26 -23.92 -43.56
C TYR A 3 -2.71 -22.71 -42.74
N PHE A 4 -3.62 -21.89 -43.29
CA PHE A 4 -4.12 -20.68 -42.64
C PHE A 4 -4.98 -21.01 -41.40
N LYS A 5 -5.76 -22.10 -41.45
CA LYS A 5 -6.50 -22.60 -40.27
C LYS A 5 -5.55 -23.11 -39.18
N LYS A 6 -4.44 -23.76 -39.55
CA LYS A 6 -3.46 -24.32 -38.59
C LYS A 6 -2.68 -23.22 -37.84
N GLN A 7 -2.35 -22.12 -38.51
CA GLN A 7 -1.73 -20.95 -37.86
C GLN A 7 -2.71 -20.20 -36.94
N LEU A 8 -4.00 -20.14 -37.30
CA LEU A 8 -5.03 -19.55 -36.45
C LEU A 8 -5.24 -20.34 -35.14
N TYR A 9 -5.15 -21.67 -35.18
CA TYR A 9 -5.19 -22.52 -33.98
C TYR A 9 -3.98 -22.31 -33.06
N ILE A 10 -2.78 -22.09 -33.61
CA ILE A 10 -1.56 -21.83 -32.83
C ILE A 10 -1.62 -20.45 -32.15
N LEU A 11 -2.23 -19.45 -32.79
CA LEU A 11 -2.44 -18.13 -32.20
C LEU A 11 -3.49 -18.17 -31.06
N CYS A 12 -4.53 -18.99 -31.17
CA CYS A 12 -5.52 -19.19 -30.09
C CYS A 12 -4.96 -20.00 -28.91
N LEU A 13 -4.02 -20.94 -29.13
CA LEU A 13 -3.38 -21.71 -28.05
C LEU A 13 -2.38 -20.90 -27.22
N LEU A 14 -1.74 -19.88 -27.82
CA LEU A 14 -0.87 -18.95 -27.08
C LEU A 14 -1.65 -17.92 -26.23
N GLY A 15 -2.92 -17.66 -26.55
CA GLY A 15 -3.79 -16.74 -25.80
C GLY A 15 -4.28 -17.29 -24.44
N VAL A 16 -4.18 -18.59 -24.19
CA VAL A 16 -4.73 -19.23 -22.97
C VAL A 16 -3.71 -19.32 -21.83
N LEU A 17 -2.42 -19.06 -22.09
CA LEU A 17 -1.35 -19.09 -21.08
C LEU A 17 -1.12 -17.74 -20.37
N GLY A 18 -1.85 -16.70 -20.76
CA GLY A 18 -1.93 -15.43 -20.03
C GLY A 18 -2.77 -15.56 -18.77
N GLN A 19 -2.46 -16.50 -17.88
CA GLN A 19 -2.95 -16.45 -16.50
C GLN A 19 -2.34 -15.19 -15.88
N ALA A 20 -3.11 -14.11 -15.88
CA ALA A 20 -2.78 -12.89 -15.15
C ALA A 20 -2.46 -13.32 -13.71
N LYS A 21 -1.21 -13.18 -13.28
CA LYS A 21 -0.87 -13.33 -11.87
C LYS A 21 -1.65 -12.27 -11.12
N GLN A 22 -2.79 -12.66 -10.54
CA GLN A 22 -3.59 -11.78 -9.71
C GLN A 22 -2.69 -11.36 -8.54
N SER A 23 -2.28 -10.10 -8.54
CA SER A 23 -1.37 -9.57 -7.53
C SER A 23 -2.00 -9.80 -6.14
N TYR A 24 -1.26 -10.35 -5.18
CA TYR A 24 -1.79 -10.74 -3.86
C TYR A 24 -2.54 -9.59 -3.15
N SER A 25 -2.14 -8.34 -3.41
CA SER A 25 -2.82 -7.13 -2.94
C SER A 25 -4.31 -7.06 -3.37
N GLN A 26 -4.67 -7.60 -4.54
CA GLN A 26 -6.05 -7.58 -5.04
C GLN A 26 -7.01 -8.43 -4.20
N GLN A 27 -6.52 -9.43 -3.47
CA GLN A 27 -7.32 -10.36 -2.66
C GLN A 27 -7.50 -9.92 -1.20
N LEU A 28 -6.88 -8.81 -0.78
CA LEU A 28 -6.97 -8.34 0.60
C LEU A 28 -8.35 -7.77 0.94
N PRO A 29 -8.85 -7.98 2.18
CA PRO A 29 -10.08 -7.35 2.65
C PRO A 29 -9.93 -5.82 2.68
N LEU A 30 -11.04 -5.12 2.45
CA LEU A 30 -11.07 -3.66 2.58
C LEU A 30 -10.91 -3.25 4.05
N PHE A 31 -10.01 -2.30 4.30
CA PHE A 31 -9.86 -1.70 5.61
C PHE A 31 -11.04 -0.78 5.91
N ASN A 32 -11.62 -0.91 7.10
CA ASN A 32 -12.64 -0.03 7.63
C ASN A 32 -12.31 0.30 9.08
N LYS A 33 -12.10 1.59 9.36
CA LYS A 33 -11.62 2.06 10.66
C LYS A 33 -12.54 1.62 11.80
N GLU A 34 -13.84 1.73 11.62
CA GLU A 34 -14.83 1.47 12.66
C GLU A 34 -14.90 -0.01 13.02
N SER A 35 -14.99 -0.90 12.03
CA SER A 35 -15.12 -2.34 12.23
C SER A 35 -13.80 -3.04 12.55
N ASN A 36 -12.66 -2.46 12.15
CA ASN A 36 -11.35 -3.03 12.47
C ASN A 36 -10.75 -2.49 13.78
N SER A 37 -11.35 -1.47 14.41
CA SER A 37 -10.88 -0.96 15.71
C SER A 37 -11.19 -1.93 16.84
N LEU A 38 -10.25 -2.09 17.77
CA LEU A 38 -10.42 -2.88 18.97
C LEU A 38 -11.14 -2.04 20.03
N SER A 39 -12.13 -2.64 20.70
CA SER A 39 -12.86 -2.01 21.79
C SER A 39 -12.21 -2.34 23.14
N GLY A 40 -12.27 -1.39 24.07
CA GLY A 40 -11.77 -1.51 25.43
C GLY A 40 -10.48 -0.72 25.68
N ASP A 41 -10.17 -0.54 26.96
CA ASP A 41 -8.95 0.14 27.39
C ASP A 41 -7.79 -0.85 27.47
N TRP A 42 -6.91 -0.76 26.47
CA TRP A 42 -5.72 -1.60 26.34
C TRP A 42 -4.60 -1.24 27.32
N LEU A 43 -4.65 -0.07 27.99
CA LEU A 43 -3.68 0.31 29.01
C LEU A 43 -3.93 -0.44 30.32
N ILE A 44 -5.19 -0.82 30.57
CA ILE A 44 -5.61 -1.48 31.81
C ILE A 44 -5.83 -2.98 31.57
N GLY A 45 -6.41 -3.36 30.43
CA GLY A 45 -6.75 -4.74 30.10
C GLY A 45 -5.68 -5.44 29.26
N THR A 46 -5.69 -6.77 29.29
CA THR A 46 -4.88 -7.59 28.38
C THR A 46 -5.41 -7.43 26.96
N SER A 47 -4.65 -6.75 26.08
CA SER A 47 -5.07 -6.61 24.68
C SER A 47 -4.77 -7.88 23.88
N HIS A 48 -5.78 -8.40 23.19
CA HIS A 48 -5.62 -9.48 22.20
C HIS A 48 -5.45 -8.90 20.78
N ALA A 49 -4.82 -7.73 20.68
CA ALA A 49 -4.63 -7.01 19.43
C ALA A 49 -3.70 -7.81 18.50
N LYS A 50 -4.28 -8.44 17.47
CA LYS A 50 -3.54 -9.20 16.46
C LYS A 50 -3.47 -8.42 15.16
N ALA A 51 -2.27 -8.26 14.62
CA ALA A 51 -2.08 -7.57 13.35
C ALA A 51 -2.68 -8.37 12.18
N GLY A 52 -3.39 -7.66 11.31
CA GLY A 52 -3.89 -8.13 10.03
C GLY A 52 -3.44 -7.21 8.90
N LEU A 53 -3.55 -7.71 7.67
CA LEU A 53 -3.23 -6.99 6.44
C LEU A 53 -4.52 -6.76 5.64
N PHE A 54 -4.72 -5.52 5.21
CA PHE A 54 -5.90 -5.02 4.52
C PHE A 54 -5.49 -4.12 3.35
N LYS A 55 -6.46 -3.67 2.56
CA LYS A 55 -6.26 -2.66 1.51
C LYS A 55 -7.24 -1.50 1.62
N THR A 56 -6.85 -0.31 1.17
CA THR A 56 -7.78 0.81 0.98
C THR A 56 -8.51 0.68 -0.36
N LYS A 57 -9.50 1.54 -0.60
CA LYS A 57 -10.20 1.59 -1.90
C LYS A 57 -9.27 2.04 -3.03
N GLU A 58 -8.29 2.88 -2.69
CA GLU A 58 -7.26 3.40 -3.58
C GLU A 58 -6.14 2.38 -3.85
N GLY A 59 -6.16 1.21 -3.19
CA GLY A 59 -5.18 0.14 -3.42
C GLY A 59 -3.95 0.18 -2.52
N HIS A 60 -3.89 1.09 -1.55
CA HIS A 60 -2.82 1.13 -0.55
C HIS A 60 -2.94 -0.03 0.44
N LEU A 61 -1.81 -0.51 0.95
CA LEU A 61 -1.77 -1.57 1.97
C LEU A 61 -1.98 -0.97 3.36
N VAL A 62 -2.77 -1.63 4.19
CA VAL A 62 -3.00 -1.23 5.59
C VAL A 62 -2.66 -2.38 6.52
N PHE A 63 -1.68 -2.18 7.39
CA PHE A 63 -1.42 -3.06 8.53
C PHE A 63 -2.17 -2.48 9.73
N SER A 64 -3.01 -3.28 10.39
CA SER A 64 -3.72 -2.84 11.58
C SER A 64 -3.86 -3.98 12.59
N ASN A 65 -3.70 -3.66 13.88
CA ASN A 65 -4.03 -4.57 14.98
C ASN A 65 -5.30 -4.14 15.75
N GLY A 66 -6.01 -3.14 15.23
CA GLY A 66 -7.19 -2.54 15.85
C GLY A 66 -6.92 -1.45 16.89
N LEU A 67 -5.69 -1.28 17.35
CA LEU A 67 -5.28 -0.14 18.17
C LEU A 67 -4.64 0.96 17.32
N VAL A 68 -3.79 0.55 16.39
CA VAL A 68 -3.12 1.43 15.43
C VAL A 68 -3.22 0.85 14.03
N SER A 69 -3.24 1.72 13.03
CA SER A 69 -3.07 1.33 11.63
C SER A 69 -1.91 2.07 10.99
N ARG A 70 -1.19 1.39 10.11
CA ARG A 70 -0.17 1.97 9.25
C ARG A 70 -0.51 1.70 7.80
N THR A 71 -0.59 2.76 7.01
CA THR A 71 -0.95 2.70 5.59
C THR A 71 0.29 2.93 4.73
N PHE A 72 0.46 2.13 3.70
CA PHE A 72 1.57 2.20 2.75
C PHE A 72 1.06 2.31 1.32
N THR A 73 1.62 3.25 0.55
CA THR A 73 1.57 3.14 -0.91
C THR A 73 2.64 2.16 -1.37
N THR A 74 2.38 1.45 -2.47
CA THR A 74 3.35 0.56 -3.13
C THR A 74 3.78 1.10 -4.49
N PHE A 75 3.25 2.25 -4.90
CA PHE A 75 3.53 2.89 -6.19
C PHE A 75 3.85 4.38 -5.99
N PRO A 76 4.84 4.93 -6.71
CA PRO A 76 5.83 4.23 -7.56
C PRO A 76 6.84 3.40 -6.76
N ASN A 77 6.97 3.69 -5.47
CA ASN A 77 7.82 3.03 -4.50
C ASN A 77 7.03 2.76 -3.20
N VAL A 78 7.60 1.96 -2.29
CA VAL A 78 6.97 1.71 -0.99
C VAL A 78 7.22 2.88 -0.05
N ALA A 79 6.16 3.50 0.44
CA ALA A 79 6.25 4.60 1.42
C ALA A 79 5.11 4.54 2.44
N SER A 80 5.42 4.84 3.71
CA SER A 80 4.41 4.93 4.78
C SER A 80 3.67 6.26 4.63
N ILE A 81 2.39 6.20 4.28
CA ILE A 81 1.53 7.36 3.98
C ILE A 81 0.47 7.64 5.06
N GLY A 82 0.38 6.76 6.06
CA GLY A 82 -0.49 6.96 7.21
C GLY A 82 0.01 6.22 8.43
N LEU A 83 -0.18 6.82 9.60
CA LEU A 83 0.01 6.20 10.91
C LEU A 83 -1.06 6.78 11.83
N ASP A 84 -2.07 5.97 12.11
CA ASP A 84 -3.25 6.39 12.86
C ASP A 84 -3.38 5.57 14.13
N GLU A 85 -3.71 6.23 15.22
CA GLU A 85 -4.28 5.59 16.39
C GLU A 85 -5.81 5.59 16.25
N LEU A 86 -6.37 4.42 16.50
CA LEU A 86 -7.74 4.11 16.09
C LEU A 86 -8.76 4.47 17.17
N THR A 87 -8.41 4.30 18.45
CA THR A 87 -9.32 4.54 19.58
C THR A 87 -9.59 6.04 19.79
N GLY A 88 -8.56 6.87 19.75
CA GLY A 88 -8.59 8.33 19.88
C GLY A 88 -8.62 9.09 18.55
N ASN A 89 -8.76 8.38 17.42
CA ASN A 89 -8.89 8.95 16.08
C ASN A 89 -7.79 9.96 15.72
N THR A 90 -6.54 9.68 16.12
CA THR A 90 -5.41 10.60 15.95
C THR A 90 -4.49 10.15 14.82
N ALA A 91 -4.17 11.06 13.89
CA ALA A 91 -3.18 10.83 12.84
C ALA A 91 -1.81 11.40 13.26
N PHE A 92 -0.77 10.56 13.23
CA PHE A 92 0.60 10.94 13.63
C PHE A 92 1.50 11.35 12.47
N LEU A 93 1.25 10.83 11.27
CA LEU A 93 2.12 11.07 10.12
C LEU A 93 1.84 12.45 9.49
N ARG A 94 2.88 13.27 9.34
CA ARG A 94 2.78 14.64 8.80
C ARG A 94 3.56 14.87 7.52
N SER A 95 4.61 14.08 7.27
CA SER A 95 5.41 14.18 6.04
C SER A 95 6.25 12.91 5.87
N ILE A 96 6.67 12.64 4.64
CA ILE A 96 7.45 11.47 4.25
C ILE A 96 8.72 11.95 3.54
N ARG A 97 9.84 12.03 4.26
CA ARG A 97 11.12 12.48 3.68
C ARG A 97 12.03 11.29 3.38
N SER A 98 13.02 11.51 2.52
CA SER A 98 14.10 10.55 2.35
C SER A 98 14.80 10.31 3.70
N GLU A 99 15.19 9.06 3.94
CA GLU A 99 15.89 8.65 5.16
C GLU A 99 17.42 8.71 4.97
N ALA A 100 17.87 8.69 3.72
CA ALA A 100 19.26 8.84 3.33
C ALA A 100 19.38 9.38 1.90
N SER A 101 20.59 9.76 1.51
CA SER A 101 20.97 10.09 0.14
C SER A 101 22.28 9.41 -0.23
N VAL A 102 22.39 8.88 -1.44
CA VAL A 102 23.60 8.21 -1.94
C VAL A 102 24.08 8.91 -3.21
N THR A 103 25.38 9.18 -3.31
CA THR A 103 25.99 9.73 -4.52
C THR A 103 26.77 8.66 -5.26
N ILE A 104 26.44 8.43 -6.54
CA ILE A 104 27.10 7.45 -7.42
C ILE A 104 27.53 8.20 -8.67
N ASP A 105 28.83 8.15 -9.01
CA ASP A 105 29.41 8.84 -10.17
C ASP A 105 29.07 10.34 -10.26
N GLY A 106 28.92 11.01 -9.11
CA GLY A 106 28.56 12.42 -9.02
C GLY A 106 27.05 12.73 -9.05
N PHE A 107 26.19 11.72 -9.20
CA PHE A 107 24.73 11.86 -9.15
C PHE A 107 24.19 11.48 -7.77
N THR A 108 23.37 12.35 -7.16
CA THR A 108 22.74 12.10 -5.85
C THR A 108 21.34 11.52 -6.02
N PHE A 109 21.09 10.43 -5.30
CA PHE A 109 19.81 9.72 -5.24
C PHE A 109 19.29 9.73 -3.81
N ASP A 110 18.04 10.16 -3.64
CA ASP A 110 17.33 10.04 -2.37
C ASP A 110 16.89 8.57 -2.14
N VAL A 111 17.02 8.11 -0.89
CA VAL A 111 16.65 6.75 -0.48
C VAL A 111 15.46 6.84 0.48
N GLY A 112 14.38 6.15 0.12
CA GLY A 112 13.10 6.21 0.83
C GLY A 112 12.35 7.50 0.56
N GLY A 113 11.37 7.82 1.41
CA GLY A 113 10.55 9.02 1.23
C GLY A 113 9.43 8.88 0.20
N LEU A 114 8.66 9.96 0.04
CA LEU A 114 7.68 10.12 -1.02
C LEU A 114 7.87 11.49 -1.67
N GLU A 115 8.19 11.49 -2.96
CA GLU A 115 8.33 12.71 -3.75
C GLU A 115 6.97 13.37 -4.03
N GLY A 116 6.99 14.66 -4.38
CA GLY A 116 5.78 15.41 -4.79
C GLY A 116 5.06 16.16 -3.67
N GLN A 117 5.50 16.04 -2.41
CA GLN A 117 4.99 16.86 -1.31
C GLN A 117 5.39 18.33 -1.50
N LYS A 118 4.41 19.24 -1.51
CA LYS A 118 4.67 20.69 -1.67
C LYS A 118 5.16 21.35 -0.38
N VAL A 119 4.74 20.81 0.77
CA VAL A 119 5.16 21.24 2.11
C VAL A 119 5.29 20.02 3.02
N HIS A 120 5.96 20.18 4.16
CA HIS A 120 6.33 19.06 5.06
C HIS A 120 5.70 19.15 6.45
N ASN A 121 4.65 19.95 6.62
CA ASN A 121 3.90 20.09 7.87
C ASN A 121 2.59 19.27 7.90
N TYR A 122 2.11 18.82 6.74
CA TYR A 122 0.97 17.91 6.58
C TYR A 122 1.11 17.15 5.25
N LEU A 123 0.34 16.06 5.10
CA LEU A 123 0.29 15.26 3.88
C LEU A 123 -1.15 15.25 3.33
N LEU A 124 -1.33 15.72 2.09
CA LEU A 124 -2.62 15.60 1.39
C LEU A 124 -2.66 14.33 0.55
N LYS A 125 -3.85 13.75 0.45
CA LYS A 125 -4.09 12.54 -0.36
C LYS A 125 -3.75 12.76 -1.84
N GLU A 126 -3.99 13.95 -2.37
CA GLU A 126 -3.70 14.31 -3.77
C GLU A 126 -2.21 14.31 -4.11
N TRP A 127 -1.31 14.33 -3.12
CA TRP A 127 0.14 14.23 -3.33
C TRP A 127 0.63 12.78 -3.34
N ILE A 128 -0.25 11.83 -3.03
CA ILE A 128 0.08 10.40 -3.05
C ILE A 128 -0.17 9.89 -4.48
N PRO A 129 0.85 9.40 -5.18
CA PRO A 129 0.67 8.81 -6.49
C PRO A 129 -0.25 7.58 -6.42
N SER A 130 -1.10 7.45 -7.44
CA SER A 130 -2.05 6.35 -7.61
C SER A 130 -1.51 5.26 -8.53
#